data_AF-A0A941ISH7-F1
#
_entry.id   AF-A0A941ISH7-F1
#
_cell.length_a   1.000
_cell.length_b   1.000
_cell.length_c   1.000
_cell.angle_alpha   90.00
_cell.angle_beta   90.00
_cell.angle_gamma   90.00
#
_symmetry.space_group_name_H-M   'P 1'
#
loop_
_entity.id
_entity.type
_entity.pdbx_description
1 polymer ?
#
loop_
_entity_poly.entity_id
_entity_poly.type
_entity_poly.pdbx_seq_one_letter_code
_entity_poly.pdbx_strand_id
1 'polypeptide(L)'
;MSASPSVPLSLSLPASRLAALLAEHWSLPGAEITPLAGGLNSHVWAVTSGERRYVAKAVAASAGEEFTQGLEAAARVEAAGLAAGAPLPAADGSVTAASDGHVLALLRHVPGEPVHGRGEADLRRIGDTLALAHLALGTATPRAELVPAIDQGPHLGVRAWVRPALARVRECAAGLDAAALTWGGLHGDPAPDAFLLDGASGECGVIDWGAYLVGPRVYDLASAVMYAGGIGRADALVAGYLERGAVGAGEAERALEVLLRWRWAVQATYFAWRISVNELTGFPDASHNERGLTAAKLRLAPPEIRAYRASDEQSWLRCRLNAFFDTCYYDDVWTSKEPQEADCVVELVAVDEGNVVVGILDVAVRGELATIECVCVLPDYRGAGLATRLLREACTRLAGSGAQVLDAWTREDEAAIGWYTRIGFTEDFTYLHVYSGYDGGVRMTGERPPYRPMAVFAHAAREHEKQARAEYEKVYVCRRMTQPLPVARFAELAESECAESRCAESGFAVSECAGQDAP
;
A
#
# COMPACT_ATOMS: atom_id res chain seq x y z
N MET A 1 1.74 22.54 11.68
CA MET A 1 1.75 21.68 12.89
C MET A 1 2.48 20.41 12.50
N SER A 2 3.47 20.01 13.30
CA SER A 2 4.33 18.85 13.03
C SER A 2 3.56 17.57 13.37
N ALA A 3 3.55 16.60 12.45
CA ALA A 3 2.86 15.31 12.62
C ALA A 3 3.53 14.37 13.66
N SER A 4 4.52 14.85 14.41
CA SER A 4 5.31 14.05 15.37
C SER A 4 5.06 14.55 16.80
N PRO A 5 4.51 13.74 17.71
CA PRO A 5 4.43 14.13 19.11
C PRO A 5 5.84 14.21 19.71
N SER A 6 6.09 15.25 20.51
CA SER A 6 7.40 15.51 21.13
C SER A 6 7.72 14.60 22.33
N VAL A 7 6.81 13.70 22.73
CA VAL A 7 6.93 12.83 23.92
C VAL A 7 6.37 11.43 23.62
N PRO A 8 7.00 10.33 24.09
CA PRO A 8 6.48 8.96 23.92
C PRO A 8 5.10 8.77 24.57
N LEU A 9 4.22 8.01 23.92
CA LEU A 9 2.84 7.74 24.35
C LEU A 9 2.72 6.60 25.38
N SER A 10 3.82 5.96 25.77
CA SER A 10 3.85 4.66 26.46
C SER A 10 3.38 4.63 27.93
N LEU A 11 2.75 5.70 28.44
CA LEU A 11 2.15 5.68 29.77
C LEU A 11 0.79 4.98 29.72
N SER A 12 0.72 3.71 30.13
CA SER A 12 -0.56 2.98 30.13
C SER A 12 -1.51 3.51 31.22
N LEU A 13 -2.76 3.85 30.86
CA LEU A 13 -3.83 4.11 31.83
C LEU A 13 -4.35 2.77 32.42
N PRO A 14 -4.24 2.53 33.74
CA PRO A 14 -4.70 1.26 34.33
C PRO A 14 -6.22 1.06 34.19
N ALA A 15 -6.67 -0.17 33.95
CA ALA A 15 -8.09 -0.50 33.77
C ALA A 15 -8.97 -0.07 34.97
N SER A 16 -8.47 -0.20 36.20
CA SER A 16 -9.16 0.24 37.41
C SER A 16 -9.35 1.76 37.46
N ARG A 17 -8.39 2.52 36.94
CA ARG A 17 -8.48 3.98 36.85
C ARG A 17 -9.49 4.39 35.78
N LEU A 18 -9.48 3.73 34.62
CA LEU A 18 -10.47 3.97 33.57
C LEU A 18 -11.89 3.70 34.06
N ALA A 19 -12.12 2.59 34.78
CA ALA A 19 -13.43 2.30 35.36
C ALA A 19 -13.92 3.39 36.34
N ALA A 20 -13.01 3.93 37.16
CA ALA A 20 -13.34 5.03 38.07
C ALA A 20 -13.73 6.31 37.30
N LEU A 21 -12.98 6.66 36.25
CA LEU A 21 -13.25 7.83 35.41
C LEU A 21 -14.61 7.70 34.68
N LEU A 22 -14.94 6.50 34.18
CA LEU A 22 -16.23 6.24 33.54
C LEU A 22 -17.41 6.38 34.51
N ALA A 23 -17.23 5.92 35.76
CA ALA A 23 -18.23 6.10 36.81
C ALA A 23 -18.39 7.58 37.21
N GLU A 24 -17.27 8.29 37.38
CA GLU A 24 -17.24 9.69 37.83
C GLU A 24 -17.78 10.66 36.78
N HIS A 25 -17.28 10.59 35.55
CA HIS A 25 -17.56 11.60 34.53
C HIS A 25 -18.76 11.25 33.64
N TRP A 26 -19.08 9.96 33.45
CA TRP A 26 -20.18 9.54 32.55
C TRP A 26 -21.27 8.73 33.25
N SER A 27 -21.22 8.59 34.58
CA SER A 27 -22.20 7.83 35.38
C SER A 27 -22.36 6.38 34.90
N LEU A 28 -21.25 5.73 34.53
CA LEU A 28 -21.22 4.33 34.10
C LEU A 28 -20.50 3.41 35.12
N PRO A 29 -21.01 3.26 36.36
CA PRO A 29 -20.42 2.34 37.32
C PRO A 29 -20.58 0.88 36.85
N GLY A 30 -19.54 0.08 37.05
CA GLY A 30 -19.57 -1.36 36.72
C GLY A 30 -19.59 -1.68 35.23
N ALA A 31 -19.20 -0.73 34.36
CA ALA A 31 -19.06 -0.99 32.93
C ALA A 31 -18.00 -2.07 32.66
N GLU A 32 -18.28 -2.94 31.69
CA GLU A 32 -17.31 -3.90 31.18
C GLU A 32 -16.39 -3.21 30.19
N ILE A 33 -15.08 -3.33 30.40
CA ILE A 33 -14.05 -2.63 29.63
C ILE A 33 -13.13 -3.65 29.00
N THR A 34 -13.04 -3.63 27.67
CA THR A 34 -12.15 -4.52 26.91
C THR A 34 -11.20 -3.67 26.05
N PRO A 35 -9.87 -3.81 26.20
CA PRO A 35 -8.91 -3.12 25.35
C PRO A 35 -9.11 -3.48 23.87
N LEU A 36 -9.01 -2.47 23.00
CA LEU A 36 -8.96 -2.66 21.54
C LEU A 36 -7.52 -2.46 21.06
N ALA A 37 -7.09 -3.32 20.13
CA ALA A 37 -5.80 -3.18 19.46
C ALA A 37 -5.85 -2.09 18.36
N GLY A 38 -4.68 -1.64 17.87
CA GLY A 38 -4.58 -0.82 16.66
C GLY A 38 -4.41 0.69 16.85
N GLY A 39 -4.58 1.23 18.07
CA GLY A 39 -4.37 2.67 18.32
C GLY A 39 -2.89 3.06 18.28
N LEU A 40 -2.42 3.63 17.16
CA LEU A 40 -1.01 4.05 17.01
C LEU A 40 -0.65 5.28 17.87
N ASN A 41 -1.64 6.17 18.07
CA ASN A 41 -1.47 7.43 18.80
C ASN A 41 -2.35 7.53 20.06
N SER A 42 -3.00 6.44 20.46
CA SER A 42 -4.01 6.45 21.52
C SER A 42 -4.23 5.07 22.12
N HIS A 43 -4.74 5.04 23.34
CA HIS A 43 -5.33 3.84 23.93
C HIS A 43 -6.85 3.83 23.71
N VAL A 44 -7.40 2.68 23.30
CA VAL A 44 -8.81 2.54 22.94
C VAL A 44 -9.40 1.32 23.64
N TRP A 45 -10.63 1.44 24.13
CA TRP A 45 -11.37 0.37 24.79
C TRP A 45 -12.82 0.33 24.32
N ALA A 46 -13.34 -0.88 24.11
CA ALA A 46 -14.78 -1.12 24.06
C ALA A 46 -15.33 -1.06 25.48
N VAL A 47 -16.45 -0.34 25.65
CA VAL A 47 -17.12 -0.16 26.94
C VAL A 47 -18.58 -0.60 26.79
N THR A 48 -19.01 -1.51 27.65
CA THR A 48 -20.40 -2.00 27.67
C THR A 48 -21.03 -1.70 29.02
N SER A 49 -22.25 -1.15 29.02
CA SER A 49 -23.05 -0.90 30.23
C SER A 49 -24.50 -1.28 29.96
N GLY A 50 -24.92 -2.43 30.52
CA GLY A 50 -26.19 -3.06 30.15
C GLY A 50 -26.18 -3.44 28.66
N GLU A 51 -27.22 -3.03 27.93
CA GLU A 51 -27.32 -3.26 26.47
C GLU A 51 -26.60 -2.20 25.62
N ARG A 52 -26.07 -1.14 26.25
CA ARG A 52 -25.44 -0.02 25.54
C ARG A 52 -23.95 -0.26 25.36
N ARG A 53 -23.46 0.11 24.17
CA ARG A 53 -22.05 0.02 23.79
C ARG A 53 -21.49 1.41 23.53
N TYR A 54 -20.22 1.58 23.89
CA TYR A 54 -19.46 2.81 23.74
C TYR A 54 -18.00 2.48 23.42
N VAL A 55 -17.25 3.50 23.05
CA VAL A 55 -15.79 3.42 22.91
C VAL A 55 -15.17 4.46 23.82
N ALA A 56 -14.26 4.06 24.71
CA ALA A 56 -13.41 4.99 25.43
C ALA A 56 -12.09 5.16 24.69
N LYS A 57 -11.62 6.40 24.54
CA LYS A 57 -10.35 6.72 23.87
C LYS A 57 -9.55 7.72 24.69
N ALA A 58 -8.28 7.40 24.94
CA ALA A 58 -7.36 8.25 25.66
C ALA A 58 -6.13 8.57 24.81
N VAL A 59 -5.70 9.82 24.87
CA VAL A 59 -4.45 10.32 24.26
C VAL A 59 -3.56 10.93 25.34
N ALA A 60 -2.26 11.08 25.09
CA ALA A 60 -1.41 11.89 25.97
C ALA A 60 -1.91 13.34 26.02
N ALA A 61 -1.76 13.99 27.17
CA ALA A 61 -2.22 15.36 27.38
C ALA A 61 -1.65 16.37 26.37
N SER A 62 -0.45 16.12 25.85
CA SER A 62 0.16 16.95 24.79
C SER A 62 -0.62 16.94 23.47
N ALA A 63 -1.46 15.92 23.23
CA ALA A 63 -2.32 15.81 22.05
C ALA A 63 -3.79 16.17 22.36
N GLY A 64 -4.08 16.66 23.58
CA GLY A 64 -5.45 16.87 24.05
C GLY A 64 -6.25 17.90 23.26
N GLU A 65 -5.59 18.96 22.78
CA GLU A 65 -6.24 20.00 21.97
C GLU A 65 -6.66 19.47 20.61
N GLU A 66 -5.75 18.82 19.88
CA GLU A 66 -6.01 18.19 18.58
C GLU A 66 -7.09 17.11 18.70
N PHE A 67 -7.00 16.30 19.76
CA PHE A 67 -8.01 15.28 20.05
C PHE A 67 -9.40 15.90 20.27
N THR A 68 -9.50 16.99 21.04
CA THR A 68 -10.76 17.69 21.27
C THR A 68 -11.35 18.26 19.97
N GLN A 69 -10.52 18.84 19.10
CA GLN A 69 -10.97 19.32 17.79
C GLN A 69 -11.53 18.19 16.92
N GLY A 70 -10.90 17.00 16.94
CA GLY A 70 -11.42 15.82 16.26
C GLY A 70 -12.76 15.34 16.81
N LEU A 71 -12.96 15.38 18.12
CA LEU A 71 -14.24 15.05 18.76
C LEU A 71 -15.36 16.01 18.35
N GLU A 72 -15.07 17.31 18.27
CA GLU A 72 -16.01 18.31 17.77
C GLU A 72 -16.36 18.10 16.29
N ALA A 73 -15.38 17.70 15.47
CA ALA A 73 -15.61 17.36 14.07
C ALA A 73 -16.54 16.15 13.93
N ALA A 74 -16.28 15.09 14.69
CA ALA A 74 -17.14 13.90 14.76
C ALA A 74 -18.59 14.28 15.15
N ALA A 75 -18.76 15.16 16.16
CA ALA A 75 -20.08 15.64 16.57
C ALA A 75 -20.82 16.40 15.45
N ARG A 76 -20.11 17.24 14.67
CA ARG A 76 -20.70 17.98 13.54
C ARG A 76 -21.12 17.06 12.40
N VAL A 77 -20.29 16.06 12.10
CA VAL A 77 -20.58 15.06 11.05
C VAL A 77 -21.80 14.22 11.45
N GLU A 78 -21.89 13.81 12.72
CA GLU A 78 -23.04 13.05 13.22
C GLU A 78 -24.32 13.89 13.28
N ALA A 79 -24.22 15.18 13.62
CA ALA A 79 -25.34 16.11 13.55
C ALA A 79 -25.87 16.32 12.12
N ALA A 80 -25.02 16.11 11.10
CA ALA A 80 -25.41 16.14 9.70
C ALA A 80 -25.99 14.81 9.19
N GLY A 81 -26.14 13.80 10.06
CA GLY A 81 -26.77 12.52 9.75
C GLY A 81 -25.82 11.40 9.35
N LEU A 82 -24.50 11.59 9.46
CA LEU A 82 -23.51 10.54 9.19
C LEU A 82 -22.92 10.01 10.49
N ALA A 83 -23.14 8.73 10.82
CA ALA A 83 -22.61 8.14 12.05
C ALA A 83 -21.08 8.31 12.15
N ALA A 84 -20.62 9.02 13.19
CA ALA A 84 -19.22 9.44 13.28
C ALA A 84 -18.55 9.16 14.63
N GLY A 85 -19.28 8.55 15.57
CA GLY A 85 -18.76 8.24 16.89
C GLY A 85 -18.61 9.50 17.74
N ALA A 86 -19.61 10.38 17.71
CA ALA A 86 -19.61 11.64 18.44
C ALA A 86 -19.33 11.42 19.95
N PRO A 87 -18.62 12.35 20.61
CA PRO A 87 -18.38 12.29 22.04
C PRO A 87 -19.69 12.36 22.83
N LEU A 88 -19.75 11.60 23.92
CA LEU A 88 -20.75 11.76 24.96
C LEU A 88 -20.25 12.82 25.95
N PRO A 89 -21.06 13.86 26.24
CA PRO A 89 -20.67 14.85 27.23
C PRO A 89 -20.53 14.19 28.60
N ALA A 90 -19.50 14.59 29.33
CA ALA A 90 -19.36 14.28 30.74
C ALA A 90 -20.43 15.02 31.57
N ALA A 91 -20.55 14.66 32.85
CA ALA A 91 -21.54 15.21 33.78
C ALA A 91 -21.43 16.75 33.95
N ASP A 92 -20.25 17.32 33.72
CA ASP A 92 -20.00 18.77 33.73
C ASP A 92 -20.23 19.45 32.37
N GLY A 93 -20.64 18.69 31.34
CA GLY A 93 -20.88 19.16 29.98
C GLY A 93 -19.64 19.20 29.08
N SER A 94 -18.44 18.90 29.60
CA SER A 94 -17.24 18.80 28.80
C SER A 94 -17.26 17.57 27.88
N VAL A 95 -16.55 17.63 26.75
CA VAL A 95 -16.42 16.49 25.82
C VAL A 95 -15.25 15.57 26.15
N THR A 96 -14.38 15.99 27.08
CA THR A 96 -13.20 15.25 27.51
C THR A 96 -12.99 15.37 29.02
N ALA A 97 -12.37 14.35 29.63
CA ALA A 97 -11.92 14.37 31.02
C ALA A 97 -10.39 14.20 31.07
N ALA A 98 -9.72 15.05 31.86
CA ALA A 98 -8.27 14.95 32.06
C ALA A 98 -7.95 14.03 33.25
N SER A 99 -6.98 13.12 33.10
CA SER A 99 -6.49 12.30 34.21
C SER A 99 -5.08 11.81 33.96
N ASP A 100 -4.20 11.91 34.95
CA ASP A 100 -2.89 11.23 34.98
C ASP A 100 -2.06 11.41 33.69
N GLY A 101 -1.97 12.64 33.19
CA GLY A 101 -1.24 12.95 31.96
C GLY A 101 -1.94 12.57 30.66
N HIS A 102 -3.23 12.18 30.74
CA HIS A 102 -4.07 11.81 29.61
C HIS A 102 -5.29 12.72 29.47
N VAL A 103 -5.82 12.76 28.26
CA VAL A 103 -7.14 13.30 27.94
C VAL A 103 -8.00 12.15 27.42
N LEU A 104 -9.12 11.90 28.09
CA LEU A 104 -10.04 10.79 27.85
C LEU A 104 -11.36 11.30 27.28
N ALA A 105 -11.95 10.59 26.32
CA ALA A 105 -13.33 10.79 25.88
C ALA A 105 -14.09 9.46 25.84
N LEU A 106 -15.39 9.54 26.08
CA LEU A 106 -16.34 8.45 25.83
C LEU A 106 -17.11 8.77 24.56
N LEU A 107 -17.14 7.83 23.62
CA LEU A 107 -17.68 8.00 22.28
C LEU A 107 -18.90 7.11 22.08
N ARG A 108 -19.84 7.57 21.26
CA ARG A 108 -20.91 6.72 20.75
C ARG A 108 -20.33 5.58 19.93
N HIS A 109 -20.85 4.38 20.12
CA HIS A 109 -20.50 3.25 19.30
C HIS A 109 -21.17 3.35 17.93
N VAL A 110 -20.38 3.34 16.86
CA VAL A 110 -20.87 3.23 15.49
C VAL A 110 -21.01 1.74 15.14
N PRO A 111 -22.21 1.26 14.78
CA PRO A 111 -22.41 -0.14 14.39
C PRO A 111 -21.78 -0.45 13.05
N GLY A 112 -21.41 -1.72 12.86
CA GLY A 112 -20.92 -2.24 11.58
C GLY A 112 -19.53 -2.86 11.67
N GLU A 113 -19.11 -3.42 10.54
CA GLU A 113 -17.79 -4.01 10.36
C GLU A 113 -16.91 -3.10 9.49
N PRO A 114 -15.58 -3.10 9.70
CA PRO A 114 -14.64 -2.39 8.84
C PRO A 114 -14.83 -2.70 7.35
N VAL A 115 -14.91 -1.65 6.53
CA VAL A 115 -14.86 -1.79 5.07
C VAL A 115 -13.43 -2.15 4.70
N HIS A 116 -13.20 -3.37 4.20
CA HIS A 116 -11.85 -3.85 3.91
C HIS A 116 -11.21 -3.20 2.66
N GLY A 117 -11.94 -2.30 1.98
CA GLY A 117 -11.47 -1.61 0.77
C GLY A 117 -11.23 -2.57 -0.39
N ARG A 118 -11.97 -3.70 -0.44
CA ARG A 118 -11.76 -4.75 -1.44
C ARG A 118 -12.84 -4.67 -2.51
N GLY A 119 -12.42 -4.40 -3.74
CA GLY A 119 -13.32 -4.35 -4.89
C GLY A 119 -14.07 -3.02 -5.01
N GLU A 120 -14.79 -2.89 -6.12
CA GLU A 120 -15.32 -1.62 -6.59
C GLU A 120 -16.35 -1.01 -5.64
N ALA A 121 -17.27 -1.81 -5.10
CA ALA A 121 -18.34 -1.34 -4.22
C ALA A 121 -17.84 -0.80 -2.88
N ASP A 122 -16.83 -1.43 -2.29
CA ASP A 122 -16.21 -0.97 -1.04
C ASP A 122 -15.47 0.34 -1.24
N LEU A 123 -14.66 0.43 -2.31
CA LEU A 123 -13.93 1.63 -2.68
C LEU A 123 -14.90 2.80 -2.91
N ARG A 124 -15.95 2.55 -3.68
CA ARG A 124 -17.00 3.54 -3.96
C ARG A 124 -17.63 4.07 -2.67
N ARG A 125 -17.99 3.16 -1.75
CA ARG A 125 -18.58 3.51 -0.45
C ARG A 125 -17.65 4.37 0.40
N ILE A 126 -16.36 4.04 0.47
CA ILE A 126 -15.36 4.86 1.17
C ILE A 126 -15.34 6.28 0.59
N GLY A 127 -15.30 6.40 -0.74
CA GLY A 127 -15.33 7.69 -1.44
C GLY A 127 -16.58 8.52 -1.13
N ASP A 128 -17.75 7.88 -1.24
CA ASP A 128 -19.05 8.49 -0.93
C ASP A 128 -19.10 9.00 0.53
N THR A 129 -18.74 8.15 1.50
CA THR A 129 -18.77 8.49 2.94
C THR A 129 -17.80 9.61 3.27
N LEU A 130 -16.57 9.58 2.74
CA LEU A 130 -15.57 10.63 2.98
C LEU A 130 -16.02 11.98 2.41
N ALA A 131 -16.66 11.98 1.23
CA ALA A 131 -17.19 13.22 0.66
C ALA A 131 -18.35 13.78 1.51
N LEU A 132 -19.26 12.94 2.01
CA LEU A 132 -20.33 13.35 2.91
C LEU A 132 -19.80 13.96 4.21
N ALA A 133 -18.76 13.36 4.80
CA ALA A 133 -18.06 13.90 5.95
C ALA A 133 -17.49 15.30 5.68
N HIS A 134 -16.79 15.50 4.56
CA HIS A 134 -16.29 16.83 4.19
C HIS A 134 -17.40 17.86 3.97
N LEU A 135 -18.51 17.46 3.33
CA LEU A 135 -19.65 18.34 3.12
C LEU A 135 -20.25 18.79 4.46
N ALA A 136 -20.38 17.88 5.43
CA ALA A 136 -20.86 18.17 6.77
C ALA A 136 -19.95 19.15 7.53
N LEU A 137 -18.63 19.03 7.35
CA LEU A 137 -17.64 19.91 8.00
C LEU A 137 -17.54 21.30 7.36
N GLY A 138 -18.05 21.47 6.14
CA GLY A 138 -18.02 22.74 5.41
C GLY A 138 -16.61 23.15 4.96
N THR A 139 -16.53 24.31 4.31
CA THR A 139 -15.28 24.85 3.77
C THR A 139 -14.60 25.79 4.77
N ALA A 140 -13.29 25.91 4.66
CA ALA A 140 -12.47 26.82 5.46
C ALA A 140 -11.68 27.79 4.57
N THR A 141 -11.15 28.85 5.17
CA THR A 141 -10.29 29.82 4.48
C THR A 141 -9.01 29.13 3.98
N PRO A 142 -8.70 29.19 2.68
CA PRO A 142 -7.47 28.62 2.13
C PRO A 142 -6.19 29.27 2.68
N ARG A 143 -5.09 28.53 2.66
CA ARG A 143 -3.75 29.01 3.01
C ARG A 143 -2.76 28.71 1.89
N ALA A 144 -1.66 29.47 1.86
CA ALA A 144 -0.61 29.31 0.86
C ALA A 144 0.25 28.04 1.08
N GLU A 145 0.34 27.54 2.32
CA GLU A 145 1.14 26.37 2.65
C GLU A 145 0.26 25.13 2.82
N LEU A 146 0.75 23.99 2.33
CA LEU A 146 0.08 22.70 2.49
C LEU A 146 0.04 22.25 3.95
N VAL A 147 -1.09 21.69 4.33
CA VAL A 147 -1.36 21.13 5.66
C VAL A 147 -1.84 19.68 5.48
N PRO A 148 -1.26 18.70 6.22
CA PRO A 148 -0.21 18.84 7.22
C PRO A 148 1.16 19.15 6.62
N ALA A 149 1.99 19.85 7.41
CA ALA A 149 3.36 20.14 7.02
C ALA A 149 4.25 18.89 7.21
N ILE A 150 5.23 18.71 6.32
CA ILE A 150 6.24 17.64 6.45
C ILE A 150 7.28 18.07 7.49
N ASP A 151 7.34 17.36 8.61
CA ASP A 151 8.34 17.57 9.67
C ASP A 151 9.77 17.38 9.12
N GLN A 152 10.67 18.31 9.45
CA GLN A 152 12.07 18.36 8.99
C GLN A 152 13.09 18.00 10.09
N GLY A 153 12.61 17.44 11.21
CA GLY A 153 13.41 17.15 12.39
C GLY A 153 14.61 16.21 12.19
N PRO A 154 15.40 15.98 13.25
CA PRO A 154 16.60 15.14 13.20
C PRO A 154 16.31 13.67 12.84
N HIS A 155 15.12 13.17 13.21
CA HIS A 155 14.68 11.79 12.96
C HIS A 155 14.70 11.37 11.49
N LEU A 156 14.64 12.31 10.54
CA LEU A 156 14.79 12.00 9.11
C LEU A 156 16.17 11.44 8.73
N GLY A 157 17.15 11.47 9.64
CA GLY A 157 18.45 10.81 9.46
C GLY A 157 18.44 9.29 9.67
N VAL A 158 17.29 8.70 10.04
CA VAL A 158 17.18 7.26 10.34
C VAL A 158 17.56 6.34 9.17
N ARG A 159 17.39 6.82 7.93
CA ARG A 159 17.82 6.17 6.69
C ARG A 159 18.30 7.22 5.69
N ALA A 160 19.32 6.89 4.90
CA ALA A 160 19.95 7.83 3.97
C ALA A 160 19.00 8.38 2.90
N TRP A 161 17.99 7.59 2.49
CA TRP A 161 17.05 7.95 1.42
C TRP A 161 15.99 8.97 1.83
N VAL A 162 15.68 9.10 3.13
CA VAL A 162 14.50 9.85 3.61
C VAL A 162 14.61 11.34 3.29
N ARG A 163 15.72 12.00 3.65
CA ARG A 163 15.88 13.45 3.39
C ARG A 163 15.86 13.80 1.89
N PRO A 164 16.63 13.12 1.01
CA PRO A 164 16.56 13.38 -0.43
C PRO A 164 15.16 13.16 -1.00
N ALA A 165 14.46 12.10 -0.61
CA ALA A 165 13.12 11.81 -1.11
C ALA A 165 12.10 12.88 -0.71
N LEU A 166 12.11 13.32 0.56
CA LEU A 166 11.24 14.39 1.05
C LEU A 166 11.53 15.74 0.37
N ALA A 167 12.80 16.04 0.07
CA ALA A 167 13.19 17.24 -0.67
C ALA A 167 12.57 17.25 -2.07
N ARG A 168 12.64 16.14 -2.81
CA ARG A 168 12.01 15.99 -4.14
C ARG A 168 10.49 16.17 -4.09
N VAL A 169 9.82 15.59 -3.07
CA VAL A 169 8.37 15.76 -2.90
C VAL A 169 8.02 17.23 -2.67
N ARG A 170 8.77 17.93 -1.81
CA ARG A 170 8.55 19.35 -1.56
C ARG A 170 8.77 20.23 -2.78
N GLU A 171 9.80 19.94 -3.57
CA GLU A 171 10.07 20.63 -4.83
C GLU A 171 8.93 20.43 -5.84
N CYS A 172 8.46 19.19 -6.01
CA CYS A 172 7.30 18.90 -6.87
C CYS A 172 6.03 19.62 -6.39
N ALA A 173 5.80 19.66 -5.08
CA ALA A 173 4.63 20.31 -4.50
C ALA A 173 4.70 21.85 -4.53
N ALA A 174 5.89 22.45 -4.72
CA ALA A 174 6.03 23.90 -4.79
C ALA A 174 5.32 24.51 -6.02
N GLY A 175 5.07 23.72 -7.06
CA GLY A 175 4.27 24.13 -8.23
C GLY A 175 2.76 24.09 -8.01
N LEU A 176 2.27 23.52 -6.91
CA LEU A 176 0.85 23.44 -6.58
C LEU A 176 0.42 24.69 -5.82
N ASP A 177 -0.49 25.49 -6.40
CA ASP A 177 -1.12 26.59 -5.70
C ASP A 177 -2.11 26.07 -4.64
N ALA A 178 -1.64 25.89 -3.41
CA ALA A 178 -2.44 25.40 -2.30
C ALA A 178 -3.62 26.32 -1.95
N ALA A 179 -3.51 27.63 -2.21
CA ALA A 179 -4.57 28.59 -1.90
C ALA A 179 -5.74 28.52 -2.90
N ALA A 180 -5.52 27.94 -4.09
CA ALA A 180 -6.55 27.69 -5.09
C ALA A 180 -7.33 26.38 -4.88
N LEU A 181 -6.95 25.57 -3.88
CA LEU A 181 -7.64 24.32 -3.56
C LEU A 181 -8.85 24.56 -2.66
N THR A 182 -9.75 23.58 -2.59
CA THR A 182 -10.88 23.59 -1.66
C THR A 182 -10.42 23.17 -0.28
N TRP A 183 -10.43 24.11 0.67
CA TRP A 183 -10.05 23.86 2.07
C TRP A 183 -11.26 23.54 2.95
N GLY A 184 -11.06 22.71 3.98
CA GLY A 184 -12.07 22.35 4.96
C GLY A 184 -11.51 21.51 6.10
N GLY A 185 -12.39 21.09 7.01
CA GLY A 185 -12.05 20.08 8.01
C GLY A 185 -11.78 18.73 7.33
N LEU A 186 -10.72 18.06 7.78
CA LEU A 186 -10.22 16.79 7.26
C LEU A 186 -10.34 15.72 8.34
N HIS A 187 -10.68 14.50 7.95
CA HIS A 187 -10.45 13.31 8.76
C HIS A 187 -8.95 13.13 9.08
N GLY A 188 -8.07 13.42 8.13
CA GLY A 188 -6.62 13.44 8.29
C GLY A 188 -5.94 12.08 8.11
N ASP A 189 -6.63 10.98 8.44
CA ASP A 189 -6.17 9.62 8.15
C ASP A 189 -7.30 8.64 7.79
N PRO A 190 -7.98 8.81 6.63
CA PRO A 190 -9.13 7.99 6.24
C PRO A 190 -8.71 6.58 5.79
N ALA A 191 -8.21 5.79 6.73
CA ALA A 191 -7.87 4.39 6.53
C ALA A 191 -9.15 3.52 6.42
N PRO A 192 -9.14 2.39 5.68
CA PRO A 192 -10.34 1.59 5.43
C PRO A 192 -11.03 1.10 6.71
N ASP A 193 -10.27 0.82 7.76
CA ASP A 193 -10.75 0.41 9.08
C ASP A 193 -11.49 1.52 9.86
N ALA A 194 -11.33 2.79 9.47
CA ALA A 194 -12.14 3.90 9.97
C ALA A 194 -13.57 3.90 9.41
N PHE A 195 -13.84 3.19 8.31
CA PHE A 195 -15.17 3.14 7.69
C PHE A 195 -15.91 1.89 8.12
N LEU A 196 -17.07 2.03 8.74
CA LEU A 196 -17.86 0.91 9.26
C LEU A 196 -19.15 0.76 8.46
N LEU A 197 -19.37 -0.42 7.89
CA LEU A 197 -20.61 -0.76 7.19
C LEU A 197 -21.56 -1.50 8.14
N ASP A 198 -22.69 -0.88 8.44
CA ASP A 198 -23.75 -1.54 9.19
C ASP A 198 -24.52 -2.49 8.26
N GLY A 199 -24.43 -3.79 8.53
CA GLY A 199 -25.12 -4.81 7.75
C GLY A 199 -26.65 -4.75 7.86
N ALA A 200 -27.20 -4.09 8.89
CA ALA A 200 -28.64 -3.97 9.07
C ALA A 200 -29.25 -2.82 8.24
N SER A 201 -28.62 -1.63 8.29
CA SER A 201 -29.09 -0.46 7.54
C SER A 201 -28.50 -0.33 6.13
N GLY A 202 -27.34 -0.94 5.89
CA GLY A 202 -26.54 -0.72 4.68
C GLY A 202 -25.81 0.63 4.67
N GLU A 203 -25.90 1.41 5.74
CA GLU A 203 -25.24 2.71 5.87
C GLU A 203 -23.78 2.54 6.30
N CYS A 204 -22.95 3.50 5.90
CA CYS A 204 -21.53 3.52 6.22
C CYS A 204 -21.20 4.72 7.09
N GLY A 205 -20.69 4.48 8.29
CA GLY A 205 -20.16 5.52 9.18
C GLY A 205 -18.65 5.68 9.05
N VAL A 206 -18.10 6.72 9.68
CA VAL A 206 -16.65 6.99 9.73
C VAL A 206 -16.21 7.38 11.14
N ILE A 207 -15.28 6.63 11.71
CA ILE A 207 -14.77 6.80 13.09
C ILE A 207 -13.30 7.24 13.07
N ASP A 208 -12.71 7.42 14.26
CA ASP A 208 -11.28 7.69 14.44
C ASP A 208 -10.76 9.06 13.93
N TRP A 209 -11.45 10.11 14.34
CA TRP A 209 -11.12 11.51 14.08
C TRP A 209 -9.87 12.04 14.82
N GLY A 210 -8.98 11.16 15.29
CA GLY A 210 -7.80 11.55 16.07
C GLY A 210 -6.72 12.29 15.28
N ALA A 211 -6.74 12.18 13.96
CA ALA A 211 -5.84 12.88 13.05
C ALA A 211 -6.46 14.16 12.46
N TYR A 212 -7.60 14.62 13.00
CA TYR A 212 -8.34 15.77 12.47
C TYR A 212 -7.46 17.01 12.32
N LEU A 213 -7.63 17.70 11.20
CA LEU A 213 -6.99 18.99 10.93
C LEU A 213 -7.79 19.79 9.89
N VAL A 214 -7.40 21.03 9.64
CA VAL A 214 -7.99 21.86 8.56
C VAL A 214 -6.97 22.04 7.45
N GLY A 215 -7.31 21.60 6.24
CA GLY A 215 -6.41 21.57 5.09
C GLY A 215 -7.13 21.40 3.75
N PRO A 216 -6.40 21.19 2.64
CA PRO A 216 -6.98 20.88 1.33
C PRO A 216 -7.70 19.53 1.37
N ARG A 217 -8.98 19.49 0.98
CA ARG A 217 -9.80 18.26 1.00
C ARG A 217 -9.26 17.13 0.13
N VAL A 218 -8.51 17.48 -0.92
CA VAL A 218 -7.82 16.50 -1.78
C VAL A 218 -6.73 15.73 -1.00
N TYR A 219 -6.20 16.24 0.11
CA TYR A 219 -5.26 15.50 0.96
C TYR A 219 -5.88 14.24 1.55
N ASP A 220 -7.12 14.34 2.04
CA ASP A 220 -7.86 13.18 2.57
C ASP A 220 -8.23 12.20 1.45
N LEU A 221 -8.65 12.71 0.29
CA LEU A 221 -8.86 11.87 -0.89
C LEU A 221 -7.57 11.11 -1.27
N ALA A 222 -6.43 11.81 -1.30
CA ALA A 222 -5.13 11.22 -1.56
C ALA A 222 -4.74 10.17 -0.52
N SER A 223 -5.09 10.39 0.75
CA SER A 223 -4.88 9.43 1.84
C SER A 223 -5.72 8.18 1.67
N ALA A 224 -7.00 8.32 1.31
CA ALA A 224 -7.85 7.17 1.03
C ALA A 224 -7.37 6.39 -0.22
N VAL A 225 -6.93 7.10 -1.27
CA VAL A 225 -6.30 6.50 -2.46
C VAL A 225 -5.00 5.77 -2.10
N MET A 226 -4.20 6.31 -1.18
CA MET A 226 -2.99 5.65 -0.67
C MET A 226 -3.31 4.26 -0.12
N TYR A 227 -4.33 4.17 0.74
CA TYR A 227 -4.76 2.91 1.34
C TYR A 227 -5.44 1.95 0.36
N ALA A 228 -6.17 2.49 -0.62
CA ALA A 228 -6.74 1.71 -1.73
C ALA A 228 -5.69 1.14 -2.71
N GLY A 229 -4.40 1.46 -2.52
CA GLY A 229 -3.30 0.92 -3.30
C GLY A 229 -2.82 1.82 -4.44
N GLY A 230 -3.26 3.08 -4.48
CA GLY A 230 -2.82 4.11 -5.42
C GLY A 230 -3.80 4.40 -6.56
N ILE A 231 -3.40 5.35 -7.41
CA ILE A 231 -4.13 5.75 -8.63
C ILE A 231 -4.29 4.54 -9.56
N GLY A 232 -5.43 4.43 -10.25
CA GLY A 232 -5.78 3.30 -11.11
C GLY A 232 -6.29 2.05 -10.37
N ARG A 233 -6.12 1.99 -9.04
CA ARG A 233 -6.78 0.98 -8.18
C ARG A 233 -7.93 1.56 -7.37
N ALA A 234 -7.95 2.88 -7.22
CA ALA A 234 -8.92 3.61 -6.40
C ALA A 234 -9.99 4.32 -7.24
N ASP A 235 -10.17 3.96 -8.51
CA ASP A 235 -11.00 4.74 -9.45
C ASP A 235 -12.45 4.86 -8.97
N ALA A 236 -13.02 3.77 -8.45
CA ALA A 236 -14.37 3.78 -7.88
C ALA A 236 -14.49 4.67 -6.64
N LEU A 237 -13.44 4.73 -5.81
CA LEU A 237 -13.37 5.62 -4.65
C LEU A 237 -13.33 7.08 -5.09
N VAL A 238 -12.46 7.41 -6.04
CA VAL A 238 -12.34 8.76 -6.59
C VAL A 238 -13.65 9.20 -7.25
N ALA A 239 -14.27 8.32 -8.05
CA ALA A 239 -15.56 8.59 -8.67
C ALA A 239 -16.65 8.89 -7.64
N GLY A 240 -16.82 8.03 -6.63
CA GLY A 240 -17.80 8.25 -5.56
C GLY A 240 -17.59 9.56 -4.81
N TYR A 241 -16.34 9.88 -4.51
CA TYR A 241 -16.01 11.14 -3.84
C TYR A 241 -16.35 12.37 -4.70
N LEU A 242 -15.98 12.37 -5.98
CA LEU A 242 -16.18 13.50 -6.89
C LEU A 242 -17.66 13.71 -7.25
N GLU A 243 -18.43 12.63 -7.42
CA GLU A 243 -19.87 12.71 -7.72
C GLU A 243 -20.67 13.40 -6.61
N ARG A 244 -20.20 13.35 -5.35
CA ARG A 244 -20.79 14.07 -4.23
C ARG A 244 -20.42 15.55 -4.19
N GLY A 245 -19.44 15.99 -4.97
CA GLY A 245 -19.09 17.41 -5.10
C GLY A 245 -18.36 18.01 -3.90
N ALA A 246 -17.69 17.19 -3.07
CA ALA A 246 -16.84 17.71 -1.98
C ALA A 246 -15.61 18.47 -2.51
N VAL A 247 -15.15 18.11 -3.70
CA VAL A 247 -14.11 18.78 -4.52
C VAL A 247 -14.50 18.64 -6.00
N GLY A 248 -14.15 19.61 -6.85
CA GLY A 248 -14.37 19.52 -8.30
C GLY A 248 -13.36 18.62 -9.02
N ALA A 249 -13.79 17.95 -10.09
CA ALA A 249 -12.95 17.00 -10.85
C ALA A 249 -11.63 17.61 -11.35
N GLY A 250 -11.64 18.84 -11.89
CA GLY A 250 -10.42 19.50 -12.35
C GLY A 250 -9.46 19.87 -11.22
N GLU A 251 -9.94 20.11 -10.00
CA GLU A 251 -9.05 20.29 -8.84
C GLU A 251 -8.36 18.97 -8.49
N ALA A 252 -9.11 17.87 -8.44
CA ALA A 252 -8.57 16.54 -8.17
C ALA A 252 -7.55 16.11 -9.22
N GLU A 253 -7.83 16.32 -10.51
CA GLU A 253 -6.90 16.04 -11.61
C GLU A 253 -5.54 16.73 -11.43
N ARG A 254 -5.54 18.01 -11.05
CA ARG A 254 -4.30 18.80 -10.87
C ARG A 254 -3.55 18.49 -9.56
N ALA A 255 -4.25 18.06 -8.51
CA ALA A 255 -3.70 18.00 -7.15
C ALA A 255 -3.52 16.59 -6.59
N LEU A 256 -4.28 15.59 -7.05
CA LEU A 256 -4.34 14.27 -6.41
C LEU A 256 -3.00 13.54 -6.41
N GLU A 257 -2.28 13.51 -7.53
CA GLU A 257 -0.99 12.82 -7.59
C GLU A 257 0.07 13.52 -6.70
N VAL A 258 0.11 14.86 -6.74
CA VAL A 258 1.03 15.65 -5.91
C VAL A 258 0.76 15.41 -4.43
N LEU A 259 -0.51 15.46 -4.01
CA LEU A 259 -0.90 15.24 -2.62
C LEU A 259 -0.80 13.78 -2.19
N LEU A 260 -0.90 12.82 -3.11
CA LEU A 260 -0.60 11.40 -2.83
C LEU A 260 0.88 11.21 -2.48
N ARG A 261 1.79 11.82 -3.24
CA ARG A 261 3.22 11.81 -2.91
C ARG A 261 3.49 12.56 -1.60
N TRP A 262 2.80 13.68 -1.36
CA TRP A 262 2.87 14.41 -0.10
C TRP A 262 2.43 13.54 1.09
N ARG A 263 1.33 12.79 0.97
CA ARG A 263 0.85 11.88 2.02
C ARG A 263 1.83 10.75 2.31
N TRP A 264 2.47 10.18 1.30
CA TRP A 264 3.56 9.22 1.50
C TRP A 264 4.76 9.85 2.22
N ALA A 265 5.08 11.12 1.95
CA ALA A 265 6.12 11.83 2.68
C ALA A 265 5.76 12.02 4.16
N VAL A 266 4.51 12.36 4.47
CA VAL A 266 3.99 12.40 5.85
C VAL A 266 4.09 11.02 6.53
N GLN A 267 3.80 9.94 5.80
CA GLN A 267 3.97 8.58 6.32
C GLN A 267 5.45 8.26 6.64
N ALA A 268 6.36 8.67 5.75
CA ALA A 268 7.79 8.48 5.93
C ALA A 268 8.31 9.27 7.14
N THR A 269 7.89 10.54 7.33
CA THR A 269 8.29 11.32 8.50
C THR A 269 7.81 10.67 9.79
N TYR A 270 6.54 10.24 9.82
CA TYR A 270 5.94 9.62 11.00
C TYR A 270 6.67 8.32 11.40
N PHE A 271 6.89 7.39 10.47
CA PHE A 271 7.60 6.16 10.81
C PHE A 271 9.09 6.38 11.06
N ALA A 272 9.72 7.37 10.42
CA ALA A 272 11.09 7.74 10.74
C ALA A 272 11.22 8.24 12.18
N TRP A 273 10.28 9.07 12.64
CA TRP A 273 10.18 9.49 14.03
C TRP A 273 10.00 8.28 14.95
N ARG A 274 9.01 7.42 14.69
CA ARG A 274 8.75 6.23 15.52
C ARG A 274 9.97 5.31 15.65
N ILE A 275 10.69 5.07 14.57
CA ILE A 275 11.94 4.28 14.61
C ILE A 275 13.00 5.00 15.44
N SER A 276 13.18 6.31 15.24
CA SER A 276 14.22 7.08 15.92
C SER A 276 14.06 7.13 17.45
N VAL A 277 12.83 7.03 17.96
CA VAL A 277 12.53 7.05 19.40
C VAL A 277 12.07 5.69 19.93
N ASN A 278 12.10 4.64 19.10
CA ASN A 278 11.58 3.30 19.41
C ASN A 278 10.13 3.31 19.96
N GLU A 279 9.25 4.08 19.32
CA GLU A 279 7.83 4.17 19.68
C GLU A 279 7.07 2.92 19.21
N LEU A 280 6.55 2.14 20.16
CA LEU A 280 5.87 0.85 19.91
C LEU A 280 4.36 0.90 20.16
N THR A 281 3.79 2.03 20.58
CA THR A 281 2.35 2.16 20.84
C THR A 281 1.52 1.65 19.66
N GLY A 282 0.54 0.79 19.95
CA GLY A 282 -0.31 0.14 18.95
C GLY A 282 0.29 -1.08 18.25
N PHE A 283 1.57 -1.42 18.46
CA PHE A 283 2.25 -2.57 17.83
C PHE A 283 2.96 -3.49 18.83
N PRO A 284 3.11 -4.79 18.51
CA PRO A 284 3.84 -5.72 19.38
C PRO A 284 5.37 -5.54 19.30
N ASP A 285 5.90 -5.00 18.20
CA ASP A 285 7.33 -4.88 17.95
C ASP A 285 7.66 -3.79 16.91
N ALA A 286 8.96 -3.48 16.79
CA ALA A 286 9.48 -2.46 15.88
C ALA A 286 9.37 -2.81 14.39
N SER A 287 9.11 -4.08 14.03
CA SER A 287 9.05 -4.50 12.61
C SER A 287 7.91 -3.81 11.86
N HIS A 288 6.85 -3.43 12.56
CA HIS A 288 5.72 -2.69 12.00
C HIS A 288 6.14 -1.29 11.54
N ASN A 289 7.00 -0.61 12.32
CA ASN A 289 7.52 0.71 11.95
C ASN A 289 8.43 0.62 10.72
N GLU A 290 9.28 -0.41 10.65
CA GLU A 290 10.13 -0.68 9.48
C GLU A 290 9.30 -0.96 8.22
N ARG A 291 8.23 -1.77 8.32
CA ARG A 291 7.32 -2.00 7.19
C ARG A 291 6.66 -0.70 6.72
N GLY A 292 6.23 0.13 7.66
CA GLY A 292 5.65 1.43 7.38
C GLY A 292 6.59 2.37 6.62
N LEU A 293 7.84 2.46 7.06
CA LEU A 293 8.86 3.26 6.39
C LEU A 293 9.25 2.68 5.02
N THR A 294 9.35 1.36 4.91
CA THR A 294 9.63 0.66 3.63
C THR A 294 8.51 0.86 2.61
N ALA A 295 7.25 0.82 3.03
CA ALA A 295 6.11 1.12 2.15
C ALA A 295 6.22 2.52 1.54
N ALA A 296 6.61 3.52 2.35
CA ALA A 296 6.86 4.88 1.85
C ALA A 296 8.09 4.94 0.91
N LYS A 297 9.18 4.23 1.23
CA LYS A 297 10.38 4.14 0.36
C LYS A 297 9.99 3.73 -1.07
N LEU A 298 9.18 2.68 -1.19
CA LEU A 298 8.78 2.11 -2.48
C LEU A 298 7.97 3.08 -3.36
N ARG A 299 7.45 4.17 -2.80
CA ARG A 299 6.68 5.19 -3.51
C ARG A 299 7.44 6.50 -3.71
N LEU A 300 8.31 6.87 -2.76
CA LEU A 300 9.07 8.12 -2.79
C LEU A 300 10.48 7.99 -3.40
N ALA A 301 11.01 6.78 -3.38
CA ALA A 301 12.30 6.39 -3.92
C ALA A 301 12.18 5.01 -4.60
N PRO A 302 11.31 4.88 -5.62
CA PRO A 302 11.10 3.61 -6.29
C PRO A 302 12.41 3.14 -6.94
N PRO A 303 12.71 1.82 -6.95
CA PRO A 303 13.87 1.31 -7.65
C PRO A 303 13.89 1.72 -9.13
N GLU A 304 15.07 2.11 -9.61
CA GLU A 304 15.35 2.40 -11.01
C GLU A 304 15.38 1.08 -11.77
N ILE A 305 14.68 0.99 -12.90
CA ILE A 305 14.77 -0.17 -13.79
C ILE A 305 15.67 0.20 -14.95
N ARG A 306 16.71 -0.61 -15.16
CA ARG A 306 17.68 -0.42 -16.24
C ARG A 306 18.18 -1.75 -16.77
N ALA A 307 18.88 -1.70 -17.90
CA ALA A 307 19.60 -2.85 -18.42
C ALA A 307 20.61 -3.36 -17.38
N TYR A 308 20.73 -4.68 -17.30
CA TYR A 308 21.81 -5.37 -16.60
C TYR A 308 23.17 -4.95 -17.15
N ARG A 309 24.17 -4.87 -16.27
CA ARG A 309 25.58 -4.65 -16.59
C ARG A 309 26.40 -5.75 -15.93
N ALA A 310 27.55 -6.12 -16.51
CA ALA A 310 28.43 -7.13 -15.92
C ALA A 310 28.82 -6.82 -14.45
N SER A 311 28.94 -5.55 -14.08
CA SER A 311 29.20 -5.13 -12.70
C SER A 311 28.08 -5.49 -11.71
N ASP A 312 26.88 -5.78 -12.19
CA ASP A 312 25.72 -6.12 -11.36
C ASP A 312 25.71 -7.60 -10.97
N GLU A 313 26.52 -8.47 -11.59
CA GLU A 313 26.42 -9.93 -11.46
C GLU A 313 26.33 -10.41 -10.00
N GLN A 314 27.23 -9.93 -9.15
CA GLN A 314 27.23 -10.31 -7.73
C GLN A 314 25.95 -9.87 -7.01
N SER A 315 25.42 -8.69 -7.32
CA SER A 315 24.17 -8.22 -6.73
C SER A 315 22.96 -8.95 -7.33
N TRP A 316 23.00 -9.29 -8.62
CA TRP A 316 21.98 -10.09 -9.32
C TRP A 316 21.88 -11.49 -8.72
N LEU A 317 23.02 -12.18 -8.50
CA LEU A 317 23.09 -13.52 -7.89
C LEU A 317 22.53 -13.50 -6.46
N ARG A 318 22.90 -12.49 -5.67
CA ARG A 318 22.35 -12.30 -4.32
C ARG A 318 20.86 -12.01 -4.33
N CYS A 319 20.38 -11.19 -5.27
CA CYS A 319 18.96 -10.93 -5.44
C CYS A 319 18.21 -12.24 -5.71
N ARG A 320 18.70 -13.03 -6.68
CA ARG A 320 18.10 -14.31 -7.05
C ARG A 320 18.05 -15.30 -5.90
N LEU A 321 19.18 -15.50 -5.21
CA LEU A 321 19.28 -16.39 -4.06
C LEU A 321 18.26 -16.04 -2.97
N ASN A 322 18.25 -14.77 -2.54
CA ASN A 322 17.37 -14.32 -1.46
C ASN A 322 15.89 -14.30 -1.88
N ALA A 323 15.61 -13.99 -3.15
CA ALA A 323 14.24 -13.93 -3.66
C ALA A 323 13.62 -15.31 -3.90
N PHE A 324 14.42 -16.37 -4.04
CA PHE A 324 13.92 -17.75 -4.15
C PHE A 324 13.99 -18.56 -2.86
N PHE A 325 14.73 -18.10 -1.85
CA PHE A 325 14.94 -18.82 -0.60
C PHE A 325 13.66 -19.29 0.10
N ASP A 326 12.61 -18.47 0.09
CA ASP A 326 11.31 -18.75 0.71
C ASP A 326 10.25 -19.27 -0.28
N THR A 327 10.68 -19.72 -1.46
CA THR A 327 9.81 -20.20 -2.55
C THR A 327 10.11 -21.66 -2.86
N CYS A 328 9.29 -22.30 -3.67
CA CYS A 328 9.62 -23.65 -4.15
C CYS A 328 10.84 -23.70 -5.09
N TYR A 329 11.51 -22.58 -5.40
CA TYR A 329 12.80 -22.50 -6.11
C TYR A 329 14.02 -22.36 -5.18
N TYR A 330 13.90 -22.58 -3.86
CA TYR A 330 15.03 -22.50 -2.92
C TYR A 330 16.22 -23.40 -3.29
N ASP A 331 16.00 -24.44 -4.10
CA ASP A 331 17.01 -25.40 -4.56
C ASP A 331 17.68 -25.05 -5.90
N ASP A 332 17.27 -23.95 -6.53
CA ASP A 332 17.83 -23.46 -7.78
C ASP A 332 18.88 -22.38 -7.48
N VAL A 333 20.09 -22.79 -7.10
CA VAL A 333 21.17 -21.88 -6.66
C VAL A 333 22.22 -21.70 -7.75
N TRP A 334 22.46 -20.45 -8.14
CA TRP A 334 23.44 -20.08 -9.17
C TRP A 334 24.64 -19.41 -8.53
N THR A 335 25.84 -19.73 -9.01
CA THR A 335 27.12 -19.14 -8.56
C THR A 335 27.76 -18.21 -9.60
N SER A 336 27.24 -18.23 -10.83
CA SER A 336 27.59 -17.34 -11.94
C SER A 336 26.38 -17.13 -12.84
N LYS A 337 26.32 -16.02 -13.56
CA LYS A 337 25.29 -15.80 -14.57
C LYS A 337 25.78 -16.32 -15.93
N GLU A 338 25.10 -17.34 -16.45
CA GLU A 338 25.46 -17.91 -17.76
C GLU A 338 24.92 -17.04 -18.91
N PRO A 339 25.69 -16.86 -20.00
CA PRO A 339 25.20 -16.22 -21.21
C PRO A 339 24.03 -17.00 -21.81
N GLN A 340 23.02 -16.30 -22.33
CA GLN A 340 21.88 -16.93 -22.98
C GLN A 340 22.08 -17.01 -24.49
N GLU A 341 22.06 -18.23 -25.04
CA GLU A 341 22.00 -18.44 -26.49
C GLU A 341 20.57 -18.19 -27.00
N ALA A 342 20.38 -17.05 -27.67
CA ALA A 342 19.09 -16.56 -28.15
C ALA A 342 19.27 -15.49 -29.25
N ASP A 343 18.23 -15.28 -30.06
CA ASP A 343 18.21 -14.26 -31.13
C ASP A 343 18.20 -12.83 -30.56
N CYS A 344 17.54 -12.68 -29.41
CA CYS A 344 17.48 -11.44 -28.64
C CYS A 344 17.41 -11.78 -27.15
N VAL A 345 18.11 -11.01 -26.32
CA VAL A 345 18.13 -11.16 -24.86
C VAL A 345 17.81 -9.82 -24.22
N VAL A 346 16.84 -9.79 -23.30
CA VAL A 346 16.48 -8.61 -22.51
C VAL A 346 16.74 -8.92 -21.05
N GLU A 347 17.78 -8.31 -20.48
CA GLU A 347 18.17 -8.48 -19.08
C GLU A 347 18.01 -7.16 -18.34
N LEU A 348 17.16 -7.18 -17.31
CA LEU A 348 16.78 -6.01 -16.54
C LEU A 348 17.07 -6.22 -15.06
N VAL A 349 17.56 -5.14 -14.45
CA VAL A 349 17.71 -5.04 -12.99
C VAL A 349 16.89 -3.87 -12.49
N ALA A 350 16.25 -4.07 -11.35
CA ALA A 350 15.70 -3.01 -10.52
C ALA A 350 16.70 -2.69 -9.40
N VAL A 351 17.13 -1.44 -9.30
CA VAL A 351 18.22 -1.01 -8.43
C VAL A 351 17.72 0.07 -7.48
N ASP A 352 18.01 -0.07 -6.19
CA ASP A 352 17.63 0.93 -5.20
C ASP A 352 18.66 2.09 -5.10
N GLU A 353 18.38 3.09 -4.26
CA GLU A 353 19.29 4.25 -4.09
C GLU A 353 20.69 3.88 -3.58
N GLY A 354 20.86 2.70 -2.98
CA GLY A 354 22.15 2.17 -2.56
C GLY A 354 22.93 1.48 -3.69
N ASN A 355 22.43 1.55 -4.92
CA ASN A 355 22.94 0.83 -6.09
C ASN A 355 22.93 -0.71 -5.91
N VAL A 356 21.99 -1.22 -5.09
CA VAL A 356 21.79 -2.66 -4.86
C VAL A 356 20.66 -3.17 -5.77
N VAL A 357 20.88 -4.31 -6.42
CA VAL A 357 19.85 -5.00 -7.20
C VAL A 357 18.81 -5.62 -6.26
N VAL A 358 17.56 -5.20 -6.38
CA VAL A 358 16.42 -5.60 -5.54
C VAL A 358 15.32 -6.34 -6.31
N GLY A 359 15.44 -6.39 -7.64
CA GLY A 359 14.62 -7.22 -8.51
C GLY A 359 15.31 -7.44 -9.83
N ILE A 360 15.01 -8.55 -10.50
CA ILE A 360 15.62 -8.96 -11.76
C ILE A 360 14.57 -9.53 -12.69
N LEU A 361 14.77 -9.35 -14.00
CA LEU A 361 14.00 -10.02 -15.02
C LEU A 361 14.85 -10.23 -16.27
N ASP A 362 14.94 -11.49 -16.72
CA ASP A 362 15.66 -11.88 -17.91
C ASP A 362 14.70 -12.60 -18.88
N VAL A 363 14.71 -12.17 -20.15
CA VAL A 363 13.92 -12.79 -21.23
C VAL A 363 14.83 -13.17 -22.41
N ALA A 364 14.70 -14.40 -22.87
CA ALA A 364 15.36 -14.92 -24.08
C ALA A 364 14.35 -15.07 -25.22
N VAL A 365 14.68 -14.61 -26.42
CA VAL A 365 13.86 -14.81 -27.63
C VAL A 365 14.50 -15.85 -28.54
N ARG A 366 13.73 -16.87 -28.92
CA ARG A 366 14.14 -17.93 -29.85
C ARG A 366 13.05 -18.10 -30.91
N GLY A 367 13.28 -17.55 -32.10
CA GLY A 367 12.27 -17.45 -33.15
C GLY A 367 11.06 -16.64 -32.70
N GLU A 368 9.88 -17.25 -32.72
CA GLU A 368 8.61 -16.60 -32.37
C GLU A 368 8.27 -16.67 -30.87
N LEU A 369 9.13 -17.30 -30.04
CA LEU A 369 8.90 -17.48 -28.61
C LEU A 369 9.86 -16.61 -27.79
N ALA A 370 9.30 -15.77 -26.91
CA ALA A 370 10.03 -15.12 -25.83
C ALA A 370 9.78 -15.90 -24.52
N THR A 371 10.84 -16.22 -23.78
CA THR A 371 10.76 -16.96 -22.51
C THR A 371 11.32 -16.12 -21.38
N ILE A 372 10.53 -15.93 -20.32
CA ILE A 372 11.00 -15.38 -19.04
C ILE A 372 11.85 -16.46 -18.37
N GLU A 373 13.17 -16.31 -18.50
CA GLU A 373 14.16 -17.23 -17.94
C GLU A 373 14.31 -17.01 -16.43
N CYS A 374 14.13 -15.78 -15.97
CA CYS A 374 14.16 -15.44 -14.56
C CYS A 374 13.29 -14.20 -14.30
N VAL A 375 12.48 -14.23 -13.24
CA VAL A 375 11.88 -13.03 -12.68
C VAL A 375 11.75 -13.21 -11.17
N CYS A 376 12.37 -12.32 -10.40
CA CYS A 376 12.23 -12.35 -8.95
C CYS A 376 12.49 -10.97 -8.33
N VAL A 377 11.93 -10.78 -7.14
CA VAL A 377 12.01 -9.53 -6.37
C VAL A 377 12.28 -9.90 -4.92
N LEU A 378 13.22 -9.18 -4.29
CA LEU A 378 13.55 -9.38 -2.89
C LEU A 378 12.31 -9.25 -2.00
N PRO A 379 12.17 -10.04 -0.92
CA PRO A 379 10.99 -10.05 -0.05
C PRO A 379 10.48 -8.66 0.35
N ASP A 380 11.38 -7.75 0.76
CA ASP A 380 11.04 -6.40 1.21
C ASP A 380 10.48 -5.48 0.11
N TYR A 381 10.63 -5.87 -1.16
CA TYR A 381 10.18 -5.12 -2.34
C TYR A 381 8.98 -5.78 -3.04
N ARG A 382 8.50 -6.94 -2.54
CA ARG A 382 7.32 -7.63 -3.06
C ARG A 382 6.03 -6.86 -2.75
N GLY A 383 4.97 -7.12 -3.52
CA GLY A 383 3.68 -6.42 -3.36
C GLY A 383 3.65 -4.96 -3.87
N ALA A 384 4.82 -4.36 -4.12
CA ALA A 384 4.95 -2.98 -4.58
C ALA A 384 4.69 -2.75 -6.07
N GLY A 385 4.50 -3.84 -6.85
CA GLY A 385 4.34 -3.80 -8.31
C GLY A 385 5.65 -3.87 -9.11
N LEU A 386 6.81 -4.06 -8.46
CA LEU A 386 8.11 -4.02 -9.12
C LEU A 386 8.30 -5.07 -10.22
N ALA A 387 7.86 -6.31 -10.00
CA ALA A 387 7.89 -7.37 -11.03
C ALA A 387 7.05 -7.01 -12.26
N THR A 388 5.93 -6.31 -12.07
CA THR A 388 5.07 -5.85 -13.18
C THR A 388 5.73 -4.70 -13.95
N ARG A 389 6.42 -3.78 -13.26
CA ARG A 389 7.22 -2.73 -13.91
C ARG A 389 8.37 -3.32 -14.72
N LEU A 390 9.09 -4.30 -14.17
CA LEU A 390 10.14 -5.04 -14.88
C LEU A 390 9.60 -5.71 -16.14
N LEU A 391 8.47 -6.42 -16.02
CA LEU A 391 7.86 -7.11 -17.16
C LEU A 391 7.39 -6.13 -18.24
N ARG A 392 6.79 -5.00 -17.85
CA ARG A 392 6.37 -3.96 -18.79
C ARG A 392 7.56 -3.42 -19.58
N GLU A 393 8.64 -3.05 -18.89
CA GLU A 393 9.86 -2.58 -19.52
C GLU A 393 10.46 -3.64 -20.46
N ALA A 394 10.43 -4.91 -20.06
CA ALA A 394 10.86 -6.00 -20.92
C ALA A 394 10.01 -6.11 -22.19
N CYS A 395 8.68 -6.06 -22.06
CA CYS A 395 7.76 -6.08 -23.21
C CYS A 395 8.00 -4.91 -24.16
N THR A 396 8.26 -3.71 -23.64
CA THR A 396 8.64 -2.54 -24.46
C THR A 396 9.92 -2.81 -25.25
N ARG A 397 10.93 -3.42 -24.63
CA ARG A 397 12.21 -3.77 -25.30
C ARG A 397 12.12 -4.93 -26.26
N LEU A 398 11.15 -5.82 -26.07
CA LEU A 398 10.87 -6.93 -26.98
C LEU A 398 10.11 -6.49 -28.25
N ALA A 399 9.66 -5.23 -28.32
CA ALA A 399 9.02 -4.70 -29.51
C ALA A 399 9.95 -4.83 -30.73
N GLY A 400 9.46 -5.50 -31.78
CA GLY A 400 10.23 -5.74 -33.01
C GLY A 400 11.16 -6.97 -32.97
N SER A 401 11.16 -7.77 -31.90
CA SER A 401 11.95 -9.02 -31.82
C SER A 401 11.43 -10.15 -32.72
N GLY A 402 10.20 -10.04 -33.23
CA GLY A 402 9.53 -11.11 -33.98
C GLY A 402 8.81 -12.15 -33.11
N ALA A 403 8.96 -12.08 -31.78
CA ALA A 403 8.24 -12.93 -30.85
C ALA A 403 6.72 -12.67 -30.90
N GLN A 404 5.93 -13.74 -30.95
CA GLN A 404 4.47 -13.71 -30.96
C GLN A 404 3.86 -14.20 -29.64
N VAL A 405 4.63 -14.96 -28.85
CA VAL A 405 4.20 -15.50 -27.56
C VAL A 405 5.28 -15.24 -26.52
N LEU A 406 4.85 -14.81 -25.34
CA LEU A 406 5.67 -14.76 -24.13
C LEU A 406 5.29 -15.92 -23.21
N ASP A 407 6.25 -16.73 -22.80
CA ASP A 407 6.04 -17.78 -21.81
C ASP A 407 6.92 -17.63 -20.57
N ALA A 408 6.51 -18.32 -19.52
CA ALA A 408 7.25 -18.47 -18.28
C ALA A 408 6.97 -19.82 -17.67
N TRP A 409 7.98 -20.41 -17.03
CA TRP A 409 7.84 -21.66 -16.31
C TRP A 409 7.87 -21.40 -14.81
N THR A 410 6.83 -21.83 -14.12
CA THR A 410 6.71 -21.66 -12.66
C THR A 410 6.21 -22.93 -12.01
N ARG A 411 6.67 -23.21 -10.78
CA ARG A 411 6.23 -24.34 -9.98
C ARG A 411 4.89 -24.00 -9.29
N GLU A 412 4.70 -24.39 -8.03
CA GLU A 412 3.40 -24.31 -7.35
C GLU A 412 3.28 -23.15 -6.34
N ASP A 413 4.15 -22.15 -6.42
CA ASP A 413 4.03 -20.93 -5.62
C ASP A 413 2.76 -20.14 -5.99
N GLU A 414 1.77 -20.11 -5.09
CA GLU A 414 0.50 -19.40 -5.30
C GLU A 414 0.69 -17.91 -5.62
N ALA A 415 1.70 -17.27 -5.01
CA ALA A 415 2.00 -15.86 -5.24
C ALA A 415 2.43 -15.59 -6.70
N ALA A 416 3.25 -16.48 -7.29
CA ALA A 416 3.72 -16.37 -8.66
C ALA A 416 2.59 -16.66 -9.65
N ILE A 417 1.85 -17.76 -9.45
CA ILE A 417 0.71 -18.16 -10.29
C ILE A 417 -0.36 -17.06 -10.29
N GLY A 418 -0.69 -16.53 -9.11
CA GLY A 418 -1.65 -15.45 -8.97
C GLY A 418 -1.17 -14.16 -9.65
N TRP A 419 0.14 -13.87 -9.66
CA TRP A 419 0.68 -12.73 -10.39
C TRP A 419 0.57 -12.89 -11.90
N TYR A 420 1.01 -14.02 -12.46
CA TYR A 420 0.88 -14.34 -13.89
C TYR A 420 -0.58 -14.27 -14.36
N THR A 421 -1.49 -14.90 -13.62
CA THR A 421 -2.93 -14.89 -13.95
C THR A 421 -3.48 -13.46 -13.95
N ARG A 422 -3.15 -12.65 -12.92
CA ARG A 422 -3.64 -11.27 -12.80
C ARG A 422 -3.17 -10.36 -13.94
N ILE A 423 -2.00 -10.62 -14.52
CA ILE A 423 -1.44 -9.79 -15.60
C ILE A 423 -1.78 -10.30 -17.00
N GLY A 424 -2.51 -11.42 -17.11
CA GLY A 424 -3.11 -11.90 -18.37
C GLY A 424 -2.53 -13.21 -18.92
N PHE A 425 -1.60 -13.85 -18.21
CA PHE A 425 -1.09 -15.16 -18.63
C PHE A 425 -2.12 -16.25 -18.34
N THR A 426 -2.13 -17.25 -19.22
CA THR A 426 -2.93 -18.46 -19.09
C THR A 426 -2.03 -19.69 -18.97
N GLU A 427 -2.43 -20.66 -18.16
CA GLU A 427 -1.77 -21.97 -18.10
C GLU A 427 -2.13 -22.79 -19.34
N ASP A 428 -1.14 -23.28 -20.10
CA ASP A 428 -1.39 -24.13 -21.28
C ASP A 428 -0.76 -25.53 -21.18
N PHE A 429 0.18 -25.72 -20.26
CA PHE A 429 0.87 -26.99 -20.07
C PHE A 429 1.30 -27.18 -18.61
N THR A 430 1.21 -28.42 -18.12
CA THR A 430 1.69 -28.79 -16.79
C THR A 430 2.36 -30.17 -16.76
N TYR A 431 3.32 -30.31 -15.85
CA TYR A 431 4.00 -31.57 -15.56
C TYR A 431 4.51 -31.55 -14.11
N LEU A 432 5.14 -32.63 -13.68
CA LEU A 432 5.67 -32.77 -12.33
C LEU A 432 7.19 -32.75 -12.33
N HIS A 433 7.77 -31.99 -11.41
CA HIS A 433 9.12 -32.20 -10.91
C HIS A 433 9.08 -33.14 -9.72
N VAL A 434 9.82 -34.25 -9.79
CA VAL A 434 9.83 -35.27 -8.74
C VAL A 434 11.25 -35.50 -8.28
N TYR A 435 11.46 -35.49 -6.96
CA TYR A 435 12.76 -35.68 -6.35
C TYR A 435 12.77 -36.93 -5.46
N SER A 436 13.79 -37.76 -5.65
CA SER A 436 14.09 -38.89 -4.77
C SER A 436 15.36 -38.57 -3.97
N GLY A 437 15.26 -38.59 -2.64
CA GLY A 437 16.37 -38.35 -1.72
C GLY A 437 17.25 -39.59 -1.46
N TYR A 438 18.29 -39.39 -0.65
CA TYR A 438 19.24 -40.41 -0.23
C TYR A 438 18.65 -41.39 0.81
N ASP A 439 17.86 -40.86 1.76
CA ASP A 439 17.36 -41.56 2.95
C ASP A 439 15.83 -41.63 2.98
N GLY A 440 15.21 -42.43 2.10
CA GLY A 440 13.78 -42.70 2.13
C GLY A 440 13.06 -42.51 0.79
N GLY A 441 11.97 -43.26 0.59
CA GLY A 441 11.17 -43.27 -0.63
C GLY A 441 11.52 -44.41 -1.61
N VAL A 442 10.72 -44.51 -2.68
CA VAL A 442 10.91 -45.52 -3.74
C VAL A 442 12.10 -45.11 -4.62
N ARG A 443 13.09 -45.99 -4.80
CA ARG A 443 14.23 -45.68 -5.69
C ARG A 443 13.76 -45.62 -7.15
N MET A 444 13.95 -44.47 -7.81
CA MET A 444 13.62 -44.30 -9.23
C MET A 444 14.56 -45.06 -10.17
N THR A 445 15.85 -45.14 -9.83
CA THR A 445 16.89 -45.72 -10.69
C THR A 445 17.70 -46.76 -9.95
N GLY A 446 18.13 -47.81 -10.65
CA GLY A 446 19.08 -48.80 -10.12
C GLY A 446 20.49 -48.22 -9.96
N GLU A 447 21.33 -48.94 -9.21
CA GLU A 447 22.76 -48.61 -9.05
C GLU A 447 23.54 -48.95 -10.33
N ARG A 448 24.55 -48.14 -10.66
CA ARG A 448 25.44 -48.39 -11.79
C ARG A 448 26.89 -48.38 -11.30
N PRO A 449 27.42 -49.52 -10.81
CA PRO A 449 28.74 -49.58 -10.21
C PRO A 449 29.83 -48.94 -11.07
N PRO A 450 30.79 -48.18 -10.48
CA PRO A 450 30.95 -47.90 -9.04
C PRO A 450 30.06 -46.75 -8.52
N TYR A 451 29.16 -46.21 -9.33
CA TYR A 451 28.34 -45.04 -9.01
C TYR A 451 27.02 -45.44 -8.34
N ARG A 452 26.69 -44.74 -7.26
CA ARG A 452 25.41 -44.85 -6.56
C ARG A 452 24.66 -43.52 -6.68
N PRO A 453 23.42 -43.52 -7.21
CA PRO A 453 22.57 -42.32 -7.20
C PRO A 453 22.32 -41.88 -5.75
N MET A 454 22.63 -40.61 -5.46
CA MET A 454 22.39 -39.99 -4.14
C MET A 454 21.11 -39.16 -4.11
N ALA A 455 20.77 -38.54 -5.24
CA ALA A 455 19.52 -37.85 -5.47
C ALA A 455 19.12 -38.00 -6.94
N VAL A 456 17.82 -38.07 -7.22
CA VAL A 456 17.29 -38.09 -8.58
C VAL A 456 16.31 -36.95 -8.73
N PHE A 457 16.43 -36.19 -9.81
CA PHE A 457 15.44 -35.24 -10.28
C PHE A 457 14.86 -35.77 -11.58
N ALA A 458 13.54 -35.91 -11.64
CA ALA A 458 12.83 -36.49 -12.78
C ALA A 458 11.58 -35.69 -13.13
N HIS A 459 11.15 -35.79 -14.39
CA HIS A 459 9.87 -35.28 -14.85
C HIS A 459 8.84 -36.42 -14.87
N ALA A 460 7.61 -36.13 -14.46
CA ALA A 460 6.48 -37.05 -14.62
C ALA A 460 5.25 -36.30 -15.17
N ALA A 461 4.34 -37.04 -15.81
CA ALA A 461 3.12 -36.46 -16.35
C ALA A 461 2.13 -36.08 -15.22
N ARG A 462 1.30 -35.06 -15.47
CA ARG A 462 0.44 -34.40 -14.48
C ARG A 462 -0.54 -35.37 -13.81
N GLU A 463 -1.04 -36.36 -14.55
CA GLU A 463 -1.99 -37.37 -14.09
C GLU A 463 -1.46 -38.27 -12.97
N HIS A 464 -0.13 -38.36 -12.81
CA HIS A 464 0.51 -39.18 -11.78
C HIS A 464 0.75 -38.43 -10.46
N GLU A 465 0.24 -37.21 -10.28
CA GLU A 465 0.55 -36.40 -9.08
C GLU A 465 0.23 -37.12 -7.77
N LYS A 466 -0.96 -37.73 -7.66
CA LYS A 466 -1.37 -38.43 -6.45
C LYS A 466 -0.41 -39.57 -6.10
N GLN A 467 0.06 -40.30 -7.13
CA GLN A 467 1.03 -41.37 -6.97
C GLN A 467 2.39 -40.80 -6.57
N ALA A 468 2.88 -39.79 -7.30
CA ALA A 468 4.17 -39.16 -7.05
C ALA A 468 4.27 -38.59 -5.62
N ARG A 469 3.23 -37.88 -5.14
CA ARG A 469 3.19 -37.34 -3.77
C ARG A 469 3.08 -38.42 -2.69
N ALA A 470 2.61 -39.62 -3.03
CA ALA A 470 2.58 -40.75 -2.11
C ALA A 470 3.94 -41.47 -2.03
N GLU A 471 4.72 -41.45 -3.12
CA GLU A 471 5.99 -42.18 -3.24
C GLU A 471 7.22 -41.33 -2.92
N TYR A 472 7.14 -40.01 -3.14
CA TYR A 472 8.27 -39.09 -3.10
C TYR A 472 8.02 -37.90 -2.17
N GLU A 473 9.05 -37.54 -1.41
CA GLU A 473 9.00 -36.48 -0.41
C GLU A 473 8.83 -35.08 -1.04
N LYS A 474 9.46 -34.83 -2.18
CA LYS A 474 9.45 -33.53 -2.84
C LYS A 474 8.94 -33.67 -4.28
N VAL A 475 7.75 -33.13 -4.50
CA VAL A 475 7.05 -33.11 -5.79
C VAL A 475 6.48 -31.71 -6.01
N TYR A 476 6.73 -31.12 -7.17
CA TYR A 476 6.16 -29.83 -7.56
C TYR A 476 5.38 -29.96 -8.86
N VAL A 477 4.20 -29.34 -8.92
CA VAL A 477 3.53 -29.09 -10.20
C VAL A 477 4.20 -27.91 -10.88
N CYS A 478 4.85 -28.16 -12.03
CA CYS A 478 5.40 -27.15 -12.91
C CYS A 478 4.38 -26.80 -14.00
N ARG A 479 4.27 -25.51 -14.28
CA ARG A 479 3.30 -24.89 -15.18
C ARG A 479 4.02 -24.05 -16.20
N ARG A 480 3.57 -24.14 -17.44
CA ARG A 480 3.86 -23.16 -18.46
C ARG A 480 2.74 -22.13 -18.48
N MET A 481 3.11 -20.89 -18.21
CA MET A 481 2.23 -19.73 -18.31
C MET A 481 2.54 -19.05 -19.64
N THR A 482 1.53 -18.77 -20.46
CA THR A 482 1.70 -18.12 -21.77
C THR A 482 0.81 -16.91 -21.94
N GLN A 483 1.23 -15.98 -22.79
CA GLN A 483 0.45 -14.82 -23.19
C GLN A 483 0.84 -14.36 -24.61
N PRO A 484 -0.09 -13.88 -25.45
CA PRO A 484 0.25 -13.27 -26.74
C PRO A 484 1.14 -12.02 -26.59
N LEU A 485 2.01 -11.80 -27.58
CA LEU A 485 2.74 -10.56 -27.80
C LEU A 485 2.24 -9.86 -29.08
N PRO A 486 2.11 -8.51 -29.09
CA PRO A 486 2.36 -7.59 -27.98
C PRO A 486 1.30 -7.73 -26.86
N VAL A 487 1.69 -7.40 -25.63
CA VAL A 487 0.78 -7.46 -24.47
C VAL A 487 -0.25 -6.32 -24.58
N ALA A 488 -1.49 -6.66 -24.98
CA ALA A 488 -2.57 -5.69 -25.19
C ALA A 488 -2.77 -4.73 -23.99
N ARG A 489 -2.73 -5.27 -22.76
CA ARG A 489 -2.88 -4.48 -21.52
C ARG A 489 -1.78 -3.44 -21.28
N PHE A 490 -0.59 -3.64 -21.84
CA PHE A 490 0.50 -2.66 -21.74
C PHE A 490 0.48 -1.66 -22.90
N ALA A 491 -0.10 -2.02 -24.04
CA ALA A 491 -0.30 -1.10 -25.17
C ALA A 491 -1.31 0.00 -24.84
N GLU A 492 -2.44 -0.34 -24.20
CA GLU A 492 -3.48 0.64 -23.81
C GLU A 492 -2.97 1.71 -22.82
N LEU A 493 -2.07 1.33 -21.89
CA LEU A 493 -1.46 2.27 -20.95
C LEU A 493 -0.36 3.13 -21.59
N ALA A 494 0.44 2.56 -22.49
CA ALA A 494 1.48 3.31 -23.20
C ALA A 494 0.89 4.38 -24.14
N GLU A 495 -0.27 4.12 -24.75
CA GLU A 495 -1.00 5.11 -25.55
C GLU A 495 -1.52 6.28 -24.70
N SER A 496 -1.93 6.03 -23.46
CA SER A 496 -2.35 7.08 -22.51
C SER A 496 -1.18 7.95 -22.03
N GLU A 497 -0.04 7.36 -21.65
CA GLU A 497 1.17 8.11 -21.22
C GLU A 497 1.77 8.93 -22.39
N CYS A 498 1.67 8.42 -23.62
CA CYS A 498 2.16 9.10 -24.83
C CYS A 498 1.17 10.19 -25.33
N ALA A 499 -0.11 10.11 -24.97
CA ALA A 499 -1.08 11.17 -25.19
C ALA A 499 -0.85 12.33 -24.19
N GLU A 500 -0.55 12.00 -22.93
CA GLU A 500 -0.21 12.99 -21.90
C GLU A 500 1.12 13.71 -22.19
N SER A 501 2.16 13.00 -22.65
CA SER A 501 3.43 13.64 -23.02
C SER A 501 3.31 14.55 -24.25
N ARG A 502 2.47 14.19 -25.24
CA ARG A 502 2.18 15.05 -26.41
C ARG A 502 1.34 16.27 -26.06
N CYS A 503 0.45 16.18 -25.07
CA CYS A 503 -0.27 17.33 -24.53
C CYS A 503 0.67 18.27 -23.73
N ALA A 504 1.67 17.73 -23.04
CA ALA A 504 2.69 18.52 -22.34
C ALA A 504 3.69 19.21 -23.30
N GLU A 505 4.02 18.59 -24.44
CA GLU A 505 4.94 19.15 -25.45
C GLU A 505 4.27 20.12 -26.45
N SER A 506 2.95 20.07 -26.64
CA SER A 506 2.23 20.94 -27.59
C SER A 506 1.72 22.27 -26.99
N GLY A 507 2.16 22.62 -25.78
CA GLY A 507 1.85 23.89 -25.11
C GLY A 507 2.49 25.15 -25.72
N PHE A 508 2.82 25.15 -27.02
CA PHE A 508 3.23 26.37 -27.75
C PHE A 508 2.61 26.43 -29.16
N ALA A 509 1.93 27.55 -29.38
CA ALA A 509 1.47 28.14 -30.65
C ALA A 509 0.12 27.66 -31.24
N VAL A 510 -0.98 28.29 -30.82
CA VAL A 510 -1.98 28.82 -31.76
C VAL A 510 -2.50 30.19 -31.29
N SER A 511 -1.77 31.25 -31.64
CA SER A 511 -2.32 32.59 -31.94
C SER A 511 -1.54 33.02 -33.19
N GLU A 512 -2.12 33.20 -34.37
CA GLU A 512 -3.00 34.29 -34.78
C GLU A 512 -3.58 33.91 -36.16
N CYS A 513 -4.88 34.12 -36.35
CA CYS A 513 -5.49 34.55 -37.62
C CYS A 513 -6.93 34.97 -37.30
N ALA A 514 -7.08 36.17 -36.74
CA ALA A 514 -8.36 36.85 -36.69
C ALA A 514 -8.66 37.44 -38.07
N GLY A 515 -9.74 36.99 -38.69
CA GLY A 515 -10.38 37.67 -39.81
C GLY A 515 -11.40 38.71 -39.32
N GLN A 516 -11.20 39.96 -39.73
CA GLN A 516 -12.18 41.02 -39.94
C GLN A 516 -12.17 41.24 -41.48
N ASP A 517 -13.23 41.33 -42.28
CA ASP A 517 -14.53 41.99 -42.15
C ASP A 517 -15.60 41.45 -43.14
N ALA A 518 -16.87 41.50 -42.69
CA ALA A 518 -18.14 41.94 -43.32
C ALA A 518 -18.74 41.29 -44.61
N PRO A 519 -20.06 41.47 -44.86
CA PRO A 519 -21.17 41.91 -43.98
C PRO A 519 -22.12 40.78 -43.54
#